data_AF-L9WGE3-F1
#
_entry.id   AF-L9WGE3-F1
#
_cell.length_a   1.000
_cell.length_b   1.000
_cell.length_c   1.000
_cell.angle_alpha   90.00
_cell.angle_beta   90.00
_cell.angle_gamma   90.00
#
_symmetry.space_group_name_H-M   'P 1'
#
loop_
_entity.id
_entity.type
_entity.pdbx_description
1 polymer ?
#
loop_
_entity_poly.entity_id
_entity_poly.type
_entity_poly.pdbx_seq_one_letter_code
_entity_poly.pdbx_strand_id
1 'polypeptide(L)'
;MSEPDREPTETPTTSKAEAEADGQRMARNWLGIAVVSILSLLLVAIALLQLTGVVEFFAPIAETEGQQWGAFFVLALVVIILGGWSWRAIVS
;
A
#
# COMPACT_ATOMS: atom_id res chain seq x y z
N MET A 1 3.28 33.59 -28.67
CA MET A 1 2.91 33.13 -27.31
C MET A 1 4.06 32.27 -26.85
N SER A 2 4.92 32.80 -25.98
CA SER A 2 6.02 32.05 -25.39
C SER A 2 5.42 31.08 -24.38
N GLU A 3 5.65 29.78 -24.52
CA GLU A 3 5.42 28.85 -23.41
C GLU A 3 6.11 29.43 -22.17
N PRO A 4 5.45 29.53 -21.01
CA PRO A 4 6.16 29.89 -19.80
C PRO A 4 7.19 28.79 -19.56
N ASP A 5 8.46 29.18 -19.58
CA ASP A 5 9.61 28.34 -19.25
C ASP A 5 9.30 27.66 -17.91
N ARG A 6 8.86 26.39 -17.98
CA ARG A 6 8.71 25.58 -16.78
C ARG A 6 10.13 25.25 -16.37
N GLU A 7 10.65 25.97 -15.38
CA GLU A 7 11.83 25.52 -14.65
C GLU A 7 11.64 24.02 -14.35
N PRO A 8 12.61 23.16 -14.67
CA PRO A 8 12.51 21.74 -14.36
C PRO A 8 12.14 21.61 -12.88
N THR A 9 11.07 20.88 -12.57
CA THR A 9 10.67 20.60 -11.18
C THR A 9 11.71 19.78 -10.41
N GLU A 10 12.79 19.38 -11.09
CA GLU A 10 13.91 18.62 -10.54
C GLU A 10 15.20 19.44 -10.63
N THR A 11 15.82 19.65 -9.47
CA THR A 11 17.18 20.18 -9.39
C THR A 11 18.15 19.20 -10.05
N PRO A 12 19.10 19.65 -10.90
CA PRO A 12 20.10 18.77 -11.48
C PRO A 12 20.89 18.08 -10.37
N THR A 13 20.94 16.74 -10.40
CA THR A 13 21.82 15.99 -9.49
C THR A 13 23.28 16.36 -9.81
N THR A 14 24.02 16.79 -8.80
CA THR A 14 25.37 17.34 -9.00
C THR A 14 26.44 16.26 -8.96
N SER A 15 26.07 15.04 -8.53
CA SER A 15 26.97 13.89 -8.46
C SER A 15 26.23 12.57 -8.69
N LYS A 16 26.96 11.53 -9.14
CA LYS A 16 26.41 10.17 -9.26
C LYS A 16 25.92 9.60 -7.92
N ALA A 17 26.60 9.95 -6.83
CA ALA A 17 26.23 9.48 -5.48
C ALA A 17 24.90 10.07 -5.01
N GLU A 18 24.62 11.33 -5.36
CA GLU A 18 23.35 12.00 -5.07
C GLU A 18 22.20 11.35 -5.84
N ALA A 19 22.40 11.07 -7.14
CA ALA A 19 21.40 10.40 -7.96
C ALA A 19 21.06 8.96 -7.49
N GLU A 20 22.05 8.19 -7.01
CA GLU A 20 21.81 6.85 -6.46
C GLU A 20 21.02 6.90 -5.14
N ALA A 21 21.33 7.85 -4.26
CA ALA A 21 20.64 8.01 -2.99
C ALA A 21 19.16 8.40 -3.19
N ASP A 22 18.90 9.34 -4.11
CA ASP A 22 17.53 9.76 -4.45
C ASP A 22 16.75 8.63 -5.13
N GLY A 23 17.39 7.89 -6.05
CA GLY A 23 16.79 6.72 -6.69
C GLY A 23 16.40 5.63 -5.69
N GLN A 24 17.25 5.32 -4.71
CA GLN A 24 16.93 4.35 -3.65
C GLN A 24 15.78 4.83 -2.76
N ARG A 25 15.75 6.12 -2.42
CA ARG A 25 14.69 6.70 -1.59
C ARG A 25 13.35 6.67 -2.32
N MET A 26 13.37 7.00 -3.61
CA MET A 26 12.20 6.94 -4.49
C MET A 26 11.71 5.49 -4.66
N ALA A 27 12.60 4.55 -4.96
CA ALA A 27 12.25 3.12 -5.08
C ALA A 27 11.64 2.56 -3.79
N ARG A 28 12.19 2.90 -2.62
CA ARG A 28 11.65 2.49 -1.32
C ARG A 28 10.23 3.04 -1.08
N ASN A 29 10.01 4.31 -1.41
CA ASN A 29 8.70 4.95 -1.26
C ASN A 29 7.65 4.31 -2.19
N TRP A 30 8.02 4.05 -3.44
CA TRP A 30 7.15 3.37 -4.41
C TRP A 30 6.80 1.94 -3.99
N LEU A 31 7.78 1.20 -3.45
CA LEU A 31 7.54 -0.15 -2.94
C LEU A 31 6.51 -0.14 -1.81
N GLY A 32 6.60 0.83 -0.89
CA GLY A 32 5.63 0.98 0.19
C GLY A 32 4.20 1.18 -0.31
N ILE A 33 4.01 2.02 -1.33
CA ILE A 33 2.70 2.25 -1.95
C ILE A 33 2.20 0.99 -2.67
N ALA A 34 3.07 0.32 -3.44
CA ALA A 34 2.71 -0.86 -4.19
C ALA A 34 2.24 -2.01 -3.27
N VAL A 35 2.97 -2.27 -2.19
CA VAL A 35 2.62 -3.31 -1.21
C VAL A 35 1.26 -3.03 -0.58
N VAL A 36 1.01 -1.81 -0.12
CA VAL A 36 -0.27 -1.43 0.50
C VAL A 36 -1.43 -1.57 -0.49
N SER A 37 -1.19 -1.20 -1.75
CA SER A 37 -2.20 -1.30 -2.82
C SER A 37 -2.57 -2.76 -3.12
N ILE A 38 -1.57 -3.64 -3.22
CA ILE A 38 -1.78 -5.08 -3.44
C ILE A 38 -2.54 -5.69 -2.25
N LEU A 39 -2.12 -5.39 -1.01
CA LEU A 39 -2.79 -5.90 0.19
C LEU A 39 -4.24 -5.42 0.28
N SER A 40 -4.50 -4.16 -0.08
CA SER A 40 -5.86 -3.60 -0.08
C SER A 40 -6.75 -4.29 -1.12
N LEU A 41 -6.21 -4.55 -2.32
CA LEU A 41 -6.95 -5.26 -3.36
C LEU A 41 -7.23 -6.72 -2.98
N LEU A 42 -6.28 -7.38 -2.31
CA LEU A 42 -6.48 -8.71 -1.74
C LEU A 42 -7.56 -8.72 -0.67
N LEU A 43 -7.61 -7.72 0.22
CA LEU A 43 -8.68 -7.60 1.22
C LEU A 43 -10.06 -7.50 0.55
N VAL A 44 -10.18 -6.69 -0.50
CA VAL A 44 -11.45 -6.57 -1.25
C VAL A 44 -11.82 -7.91 -1.88
N ALA A 45 -10.86 -8.60 -2.50
CA ALA A 45 -11.11 -9.92 -3.10
C ALA A 45 -11.57 -10.95 -2.06
N ILE A 46 -10.91 -11.00 -0.90
CA ILE A 46 -11.28 -11.89 0.22
C ILE A 46 -12.69 -11.56 0.72
N ALA A 47 -13.00 -10.27 0.92
CA ALA A 47 -14.31 -9.85 1.38
C ALA A 47 -15.42 -10.29 0.40
N LEU A 48 -15.20 -10.14 -0.91
CA LEU A 48 -16.15 -10.58 -1.93
C LEU A 48 -16.32 -12.11 -1.95
N LEU A 49 -15.23 -12.86 -1.82
CA LEU A 49 -15.29 -14.32 -1.76
C LEU A 49 -16.03 -14.82 -0.52
N GLN A 50 -15.83 -14.16 0.62
CA GLN A 50 -16.54 -14.49 1.87
C GLN A 50 -18.01 -14.11 1.79
N LEU A 51 -18.34 -12.95 1.21
CA LEU A 51 -19.72 -12.47 1.07
C LEU A 51 -20.56 -13.33 0.11
N THR A 52 -19.91 -13.95 -0.88
CA THR A 52 -20.57 -14.90 -1.81
C THR A 52 -20.66 -16.32 -1.24
N GLY A 53 -20.02 -16.61 -0.11
CA GLY A 53 -19.95 -17.95 0.48
C GLY A 53 -19.16 -18.96 -0.37
N VAL A 54 -18.42 -18.51 -1.37
CA VAL A 54 -17.65 -19.37 -2.27
C VAL A 54 -16.40 -19.91 -1.59
N VAL A 55 -15.82 -19.16 -0.64
CA VAL A 55 -14.62 -19.54 0.09
C VAL A 55 -14.74 -19.16 1.57
N GLU A 56 -14.52 -20.12 2.46
CA GLU A 56 -14.40 -19.90 3.89
C GLU A 56 -12.93 -19.76 4.31
N PHE A 57 -12.31 -18.64 3.95
CA PHE A 57 -10.86 -18.42 4.13
C PHE A 57 -10.42 -18.54 5.60
N PHE A 58 -11.29 -18.17 6.53
CA PHE A 58 -11.02 -18.15 7.97
C PHE A 58 -11.57 -19.36 8.73
N ALA A 59 -12.19 -20.35 8.06
CA ALA A 59 -12.75 -21.54 8.71
C ALA A 59 -11.79 -22.27 9.68
N PRO A 60 -10.46 -22.36 9.42
CA PRO A 60 -9.55 -23.05 10.35
C PRO A 60 -9.38 -22.37 11.72
N ILE A 61 -9.72 -21.09 11.84
CA ILE A 61 -9.52 -20.28 13.05
C ILE A 61 -10.81 -19.60 13.56
N ALA A 62 -11.91 -19.74 12.82
CA ALA A 62 -13.20 -19.13 13.12
C ALA A 62 -14.34 -20.03 12.63
N GLU A 63 -15.11 -20.55 13.58
CA GLU A 63 -16.16 -21.56 13.34
C GLU A 63 -17.49 -20.95 12.91
N THR A 64 -17.73 -19.67 13.24
CA THR A 64 -18.98 -18.98 12.94
C THR A 64 -18.77 -17.84 11.96
N GLU A 65 -19.79 -17.51 11.16
CA GLU A 65 -19.75 -16.40 10.19
C GLU A 65 -19.34 -15.08 10.85
N GLY A 66 -19.89 -14.77 12.03
CA GLY A 66 -19.53 -13.58 12.79
C GLY A 66 -18.06 -13.56 13.23
N GLN A 67 -17.50 -14.69 13.64
CA GLN A 67 -16.07 -14.80 13.96
C GLN A 67 -15.19 -14.64 12.72
N GLN A 68 -15.61 -15.17 11.56
CA GLN A 68 -14.87 -15.02 10.32
C GLN A 68 -14.82 -13.55 9.87
N TRP A 69 -15.93 -12.81 9.98
CA TRP A 69 -15.94 -11.36 9.75
C TRP A 69 -15.10 -10.59 10.78
N GLY A 70 -15.08 -11.04 12.03
CA GLY A 70 -14.19 -10.51 13.06
C GLY A 70 -12.71 -10.69 12.70
N ALA A 71 -12.31 -11.88 12.27
CA ALA A 71 -10.94 -12.16 11.83
C ALA A 71 -10.56 -11.33 10.59
N PHE A 72 -11.47 -11.21 9.63
CA PHE A 72 -11.30 -10.32 8.48
C PHE A 72 -11.09 -8.87 8.91
N PHE A 73 -11.88 -8.36 9.86
CA PHE A 73 -11.76 -6.99 10.34
C PHE A 73 -10.41 -6.73 11.02
N VAL A 74 -9.91 -7.69 11.81
CA VAL A 74 -8.57 -7.61 12.40
C VAL A 74 -7.49 -7.55 11.32
N LEU A 75 -7.58 -8.38 10.28
CA LEU A 75 -6.66 -8.35 9.14
C LEU A 75 -6.72 -6.98 8.42
N ALA A 76 -7.92 -6.46 8.19
CA ALA A 76 -8.11 -5.15 7.55
C ALA A 76 -7.47 -4.02 8.37
N LEU A 77 -7.62 -4.04 9.71
CA LEU A 77 -6.95 -3.09 10.59
C LEU A 77 -5.43 -3.17 10.50
N VAL A 78 -4.86 -4.38 10.43
CA VAL A 78 -3.40 -4.55 10.26
C VAL A 78 -2.93 -3.89 8.96
N VAL A 79 -3.65 -4.10 7.85
CA VAL A 79 -3.30 -3.47 6.56
C VAL A 79 -3.45 -1.95 6.62
N ILE A 80 -4.48 -1.42 7.28
CA ILE A 80 -4.67 0.03 7.46
C ILE A 80 -3.53 0.63 8.29
N ILE A 81 -3.11 -0.03 9.37
CA ILE A 81 -1.99 0.42 10.20
C ILE A 81 -0.68 0.44 9.38
N LEU A 82 -0.42 -0.64 8.62
CA LEU A 82 0.75 -0.70 7.73
C LEU A 82 0.70 0.38 6.64
N GLY A 83 -0.49 0.63 6.08
CA GLY A 83 -0.73 1.68 5.10
C GLY A 83 -0.49 3.08 5.66
N GLY A 84 -1.03 3.36 6.85
CA GLY A 84 -0.82 4.64 7.54
C GLY A 84 0.64 4.86 7.93
N TRP A 85 1.34 3.82 8.36
CA TRP A 85 2.77 3.90 8.67
C TRP A 85 3.61 4.14 7.42
N SER A 86 3.32 3.42 6.32
CA SER A 86 3.93 3.62 5.00
C SER A 86 3.76 5.08 4.52
N TRP A 87 2.55 5.63 4.64
CA TRP A 87 2.27 7.01 4.24
C TRP A 87 3.05 8.03 5.07
N ARG A 88 3.13 7.82 6.39
CA ARG A 88 3.89 8.69 7.28
C ARG A 88 5.38 8.66 6.95
N ALA A 89 5.93 7.49 6.61
CA ALA A 89 7.33 7.33 6.20
C ALA A 89 7.65 7.98 4.83
N ILE A 90 6.64 8.14 3.96
CA ILE A 90 6.79 8.80 2.66
C ILE A 90 6.70 10.33 2.80
N VAL A 91 5.80 10.82 3.67
CA VAL A 91 5.55 12.26 3.85
C VAL A 91 6.56 12.92 4.81
N SER A 92 7.17 12.18 5.74
CA SER A 92 8.21 12.67 6.66
C SER A 92 9.61 12.67 6.05
#